data_AF-A0A1H7WH46-F1
#
_entry.id   AF-A0A1H7WH46-F1
#
_cell.length_a   1.000
_cell.length_b   1.000
_cell.length_c   1.000
_cell.angle_alpha   90.00
_cell.angle_beta   90.00
_cell.angle_gamma   90.00
#
_symmetry.space_group_name_H-M   'P 1'
#
loop_
_entity.id
_entity.type
_entity.pdbx_description
1 polymer ?
#
loop_
_entity_poly.entity_id
_entity_poly.type
_entity_poly.pdbx_seq_one_letter_code
_entity_poly.pdbx_strand_id
1 'polypeptide(L)' 'MSGKPSTQATVIDVVTIVISEDPAEGAIIKLEIDGSTDVELVFEPMTLAKLQTALTKMDKVQAKASPAQ' A
#
# COMPACT_ATOMS: atom_id res chain seq x y z
N MET A 1 0.94 -16.67 -18.48
CA MET A 1 0.61 -15.56 -17.57
C MET A 1 1.54 -14.41 -17.91
N SER A 2 1.06 -13.38 -18.60
CA SER A 2 1.90 -12.25 -19.02
C SER A 2 1.92 -11.21 -17.90
N GLY A 3 2.62 -11.53 -16.81
CA GLY A 3 2.91 -10.55 -15.77
C GLY A 3 4.00 -9.62 -16.29
N LYS A 4 3.79 -8.31 -16.22
CA LYS A 4 4.92 -7.37 -16.41
C LYS A 4 6.04 -7.78 -15.44
N PRO A 5 7.30 -7.74 -15.87
CA PRO A 5 8.41 -8.03 -14.97
C PRO A 5 8.35 -7.09 -13.75
N SER A 6 8.41 -7.66 -12.56
CA SER A 6 8.46 -6.92 -11.29
C SER A 6 9.85 -7.04 -10.69
N THR A 7 10.42 -5.92 -10.27
CA THR A 7 11.64 -5.91 -9.46
C THR A 7 11.24 -5.79 -8.00
N GLN A 8 11.77 -6.66 -7.14
CA GLN A 8 11.54 -6.57 -5.71
C GLN A 8 12.41 -5.46 -5.12
N ALA A 9 11.80 -4.59 -4.32
CA ALA A 9 12.47 -3.52 -3.59
C ALA A 9 12.05 -3.58 -2.12
N THR A 10 13.01 -3.34 -1.22
CA THR A 10 12.74 -3.28 0.22
C THR A 10 12.31 -1.86 0.57
N VAL A 11 11.07 -1.71 1.03
CA VAL A 11 10.56 -0.45 1.59
C VAL A 11 11.06 -0.34 3.02
N ILE A 12 11.78 0.74 3.33
CA ILE A 12 12.34 0.99 4.67
C ILE A 12 11.46 1.95 5.47
N ASP A 13 10.77 2.87 4.81
CA ASP A 13 9.81 3.76 5.47
C ASP A 13 8.69 4.23 4.52
N VAL A 14 7.59 4.70 5.13
CA VAL A 14 6.49 5.39 4.46
C VAL A 14 6.64 6.88 4.70
N VAL A 15 7.25 7.58 3.74
CA VAL A 15 7.59 9.00 3.87
C VAL A 15 6.34 9.88 3.96
N THR A 16 5.36 9.65 3.09
CA THR A 16 4.14 10.46 3.04
C THR A 16 2.99 9.69 2.43
N ILE A 17 1.80 9.84 3.00
CA ILE A 17 0.54 9.35 2.42
C ILE A 17 -0.39 10.56 2.25
N VAL A 18 -0.83 10.81 1.02
CA VAL A 18 -1.88 11.77 0.70
C VAL A 18 -3.06 11.00 0.15
N ILE A 19 -4.14 10.94 0.93
CA ILE A 19 -5.40 10.31 0.53
C ILE A 19 -6.43 11.42 0.39
N SER A 20 -7.11 11.48 -0.74
CA SER A 20 -8.24 12.40 -0.88
C SER A 20 -9.44 11.92 -0.06
N GLU A 21 -10.18 12.86 0.50
CA GLU A 21 -11.49 12.59 1.10
C GLU A 21 -12.54 12.26 0.02
N ASP A 22 -12.30 12.63 -1.24
CA ASP A 22 -13.12 12.22 -2.38
C ASP A 22 -12.75 10.79 -2.81
N PRO A 23 -13.69 9.82 -2.71
CA PRO A 23 -13.46 8.45 -3.15
C PRO A 23 -13.19 8.32 -4.66
N ALA A 24 -13.38 9.37 -5.46
CA ALA A 24 -13.10 9.42 -6.89
C ALA A 24 -11.70 9.94 -7.26
N GLU A 25 -10.90 10.42 -6.29
CA GLU A 25 -9.60 11.04 -6.58
C GLU A 25 -8.39 10.12 -6.33
N GLY A 26 -8.54 9.09 -5.50
CA GLY A 26 -7.47 8.11 -5.24
C GLY A 26 -6.46 8.59 -4.18
N ALA A 27 -5.19 8.16 -4.31
CA ALA A 27 -4.15 8.49 -3.32
C ALA A 27 -2.74 8.50 -3.91
N ILE A 28 -1.85 9.24 -3.26
CA ILE A 28 -0.41 9.24 -3.52
C ILE A 28 0.29 8.72 -2.27
N ILE A 29 1.17 7.73 -2.44
CA ILE A 29 1.99 7.16 -1.36
C ILE A 29 3.46 7.29 -1.77
N LYS A 30 4.25 8.00 -0.97
CA LYS A 30 5.69 8.11 -1.12
C LYS A 30 6.39 7.15 -0.17
N LEU A 31 7.24 6.30 -0.72
CA LEU A 31 7.96 5.24 -0.02
C LEU A 31 9.46 5.46 -0.13
N GLU A 32 10.17 5.29 0.99
CA GLU A 32 11.62 5.24 1.01
C GLU A 32 12.07 3.80 0.74
N ILE A 33 13.00 3.62 -0.18
CA ILE A 33 13.50 2.32 -0.63
C ILE A 33 14.98 2.19 -0.28
N ASP A 34 15.36 1.04 0.27
CA ASP A 34 16.77 0.77 0.62
C ASP A 34 17.70 0.86 -0.60
N GLY A 35 18.77 1.65 -0.47
CA GLY A 35 19.80 1.79 -1.50
C GLY A 35 19.30 2.40 -2.82
N SER A 36 18.14 3.05 -2.83
CA SER A 36 17.52 3.62 -4.03
C SER A 36 16.90 4.99 -3.76
N THR A 37 16.45 5.66 -4.81
CA THR A 37 15.59 6.85 -4.68
C THR A 37 14.21 6.47 -4.17
N ASP A 38 13.60 7.36 -3.40
CA ASP A 38 12.19 7.27 -3.01
C ASP A 38 11.30 7.01 -4.23
N VAL A 39 10.27 6.22 -4.01
CA VAL A 39 9.27 5.89 -5.03
C VAL A 39 7.94 6.52 -4.66
N GLU A 40 7.36 7.26 -5.60
CA GLU A 40 6.01 7.78 -5.50
C GLU A 40 5.04 6.87 -6.25
N LEU A 41 4.04 6.35 -5.54
CA LEU A 41 2.99 5.50 -6.07
C LEU A 41 1.70 6.29 -6.15
N VAL A 42 1.20 6.50 -7.36
CA VAL A 42 -0.10 7.11 -7.62
C VAL A 42 -1.14 6.01 -7.83
N PHE A 43 -2.14 5.98 -6.96
CA PHE A 43 -3.21 5.02 -6.98
C PHE A 43 -4.48 5.64 -7.55
N GLU A 44 -4.97 5.07 -8.64
CA GLU A 44 -6.32 5.32 -9.10
C GLU A 44 -7.34 4.81 -8.06
N PRO A 45 -8.54 5.42 -7.97
CA PRO A 45 -9.57 5.08 -6.97
C PRO A 45 -9.85 3.59 -6.81
N MET A 46 -10.03 2.88 -7.93
CA MET A 46 -10.33 1.44 -7.90
C MET A 46 -9.16 0.60 -7.38
N THR A 47 -7.93 1.02 -7.68
CA THR A 47 -6.73 0.32 -7.21
C THR A 47 -6.49 0.59 -5.74
N LEU A 48 -6.74 1.82 -5.28
CA LEU A 48 -6.73 2.17 -3.86
C LEU A 48 -7.76 1.37 -3.07
N ALA A 49 -9.00 1.25 -3.56
CA ALA A 49 -10.05 0.47 -2.90
C ALA A 49 -9.67 -1.02 -2.78
N LYS A 50 -8.99 -1.58 -3.78
CA LYS A 50 -8.44 -2.95 -3.71
C LYS A 50 -7.35 -3.08 -2.65
N LEU A 51 -6.44 -2.11 -2.57
CA LEU A 51 -5.39 -2.08 -1.55
C LEU A 51 -5.99 -2.00 -0.15
N GLN A 52 -6.92 -1.08 0.08
CA GLN A 52 -7.65 -0.95 1.36
C GLN A 52 -8.33 -2.26 1.74
N THR A 53 -9.04 -2.89 0.81
CA THR A 53 -9.69 -4.20 1.04
C THR A 53 -8.68 -5.29 1.43
N ALA A 54 -7.49 -5.31 0.80
CA ALA A 54 -6.44 -6.26 1.12
C ALA A 54 -5.86 -6.01 2.53
N LEU A 55 -5.61 -4.75 2.89
CA LEU A 55 -5.12 -4.36 4.22
C LEU A 55 -6.14 -4.70 5.31
N THR A 56 -7.42 -4.38 5.14
CA THR A 56 -8.48 -4.75 6.09
C THR A 56 -8.60 -6.27 6.29
N LYS A 57 -8.34 -7.07 5.25
CA LYS A 57 -8.28 -8.53 5.39
C LYS A 57 -7.08 -8.97 6.23
N MET A 58 -5.94 -8.31 6.07
CA MET A 58 -4.74 -8.58 6.87
C MET A 58 -4.96 -8.24 8.34
N ASP A 59 -5.60 -7.11 8.64
CA ASP A 59 -5.95 -6.72 10.02
C ASP A 59 -6.82 -7.78 10.69
N LYS A 60 -7.81 -8.34 9.96
CA LYS A 60 -8.66 -9.43 10.47
C LYS A 60 -7.87 -10.71 10.74
N VAL A 61 -6.81 -10.98 9.99
CA VAL A 61 -5.95 -12.15 10.21
C VAL A 61 -5.05 -11.92 11.43
N GLN A 62 -4.46 -10.74 11.56
CA GLN A 62 -3.64 -10.37 12.73
C GLN A 62 -4.45 -10.32 14.02
N ALA A 63 -5.68 -9.78 13.97
CA ALA A 63 -6.60 -9.76 15.10
C ALA A 63 -7.01 -11.16 15.57
N LYS A 64 -7.04 -12.16 14.67
CA LYS A 64 -7.26 -13.57 15.03
C LYS A 64 -6.02 -14.25 15.59
N ALA A 65 -4.83 -13.75 15.25
CA ALA A 65 -3.55 -14.27 15.70
C ALA A 65 -3.11 -13.70 17.06
N SER A 66 -3.68 -12.57 17.49
CA SER A 66 -3.49 -12.02 18.83
C SER A 66 -4.55 -12.61 19.78
N PRO A 67 -4.19 -13.45 20.76
CA PRO A 67 -5.14 -13.82 21.80
C PRO A 67 -5.49 -12.55 22.58
N ALA A 68 -6.77 -12.35 22.87
CA ALA A 68 -7.16 -11.40 23.90
C ALA A 68 -6.39 -11.75 25.18
N GLN A 69 -5.53 -10.83 25.63
CA GLN A 69 -4.98 -10.88 26.98
C GLN A 69 -6.08 -10.54 27.99
#